data_AF-A0A178DJH2-F1
#
_entry.id   AF-A0A178DJH2-F1
#
_cell.length_a   1.000
_cell.length_b   1.000
_cell.length_c   1.000
_cell.angle_alpha   90.00
_cell.angle_beta   90.00
_cell.angle_gamma   90.00
#
_symmetry.space_group_name_H-M   'P 1'
#
loop_
_entity.id
_entity.type
_entity.pdbx_description
1 polymer ?
#
loop_
_entity_poly.entity_id
_entity_poly.type
_entity_poly.pdbx_seq_one_letter_code
_entity_poly.pdbx_strand_id
1 'polypeptide(L)' 'MPVTSPDNLLKLAAELSKLGTELAVASKTVSTVATALEEEAANIALENSRQWGVDVSVAVRAGHYGAGGPHSVVEVRK' A
#
# COMPACT_ATOMS: atom_id res chain seq x y z
N MET A 1 7.25 -31.60 24.11
CA MET A 1 5.91 -32.20 24.28
C MET A 1 5.32 -32.44 22.90
N PRO A 2 4.76 -33.61 22.60
CA PRO A 2 4.43 -33.95 21.23
C PRO A 2 3.23 -33.11 20.78
N VAL A 3 3.40 -32.40 19.66
CA VAL A 3 2.44 -31.48 19.03
C VAL A 3 1.28 -32.26 18.35
N THR A 4 0.99 -33.47 18.83
CA THR A 4 0.30 -34.52 18.04
C THR A 4 -1.00 -35.01 18.65
N SER A 5 -1.51 -34.40 19.74
CA SER A 5 -2.88 -34.70 20.15
C SER A 5 -3.87 -34.02 19.17
N PRO A 6 -4.95 -34.70 18.76
CA PRO A 6 -5.96 -34.12 17.88
C PRO A 6 -6.49 -32.76 18.36
N ASP A 7 -6.65 -32.59 19.67
CA ASP A 7 -7.10 -31.33 20.28
C ASP A 7 -6.11 -30.18 20.06
N ASN A 8 -4.80 -30.45 20.12
CA ASN A 8 -3.78 -29.44 19.85
C ASN A 8 -3.79 -29.00 18.38
N LEU A 9 -4.06 -29.92 17.45
CA LEU A 9 -4.18 -29.62 16.03
C LEU A 9 -5.46 -28.80 15.73
N LEU A 10 -6.58 -29.13 16.37
CA LEU A 10 -7.82 -28.37 16.24
C LEU A 10 -7.68 -26.96 16.80
N LYS A 11 -7.01 -26.82 17.95
CA LYS A 11 -6.71 -25.52 18.54
C LYS A 11 -5.80 -24.69 17.63
N LEU A 12 -4.74 -25.28 17.09
CA LEU A 12 -3.86 -24.61 16.15
C LEU A 12 -4.59 -24.17 14.88
N ALA A 13 -5.48 -25.02 14.32
CA ALA A 13 -6.28 -24.67 13.15
C ALA A 13 -7.22 -23.47 13.43
N ALA A 14 -7.83 -23.42 14.61
CA ALA A 14 -8.66 -22.30 15.03
C ALA A 14 -7.84 -21.01 15.19
N GLU A 15 -6.65 -21.09 15.80
CA GLU A 15 -5.74 -19.95 15.96
C GLU A 15 -5.22 -19.43 14.60
N LEU A 16 -4.88 -20.33 13.67
CA LEU A 16 -4.47 -19.95 12.31
C LEU A 16 -5.62 -19.29 11.52
N SER A 17 -6.85 -19.80 11.65
CA SER A 17 -8.02 -19.19 11.01
C SER A 17 -8.28 -17.78 11.54
N LYS A 18 -8.17 -17.59 12.85
CA LYS A 18 -8.27 -16.28 13.50
C LYS A 18 -7.18 -15.34 12.99
N LEU A 19 -5.92 -15.79 12.99
CA LEU A 19 -4.79 -14.99 12.52
C LEU A 19 -4.93 -14.61 11.04
N GLY A 20 -5.41 -15.52 10.19
CA GLY A 20 -5.68 -15.24 8.78
C GLY A 20 -6.73 -14.14 8.60
N THR A 21 -7.77 -14.16 9.44
CA THR A 21 -8.81 -13.11 9.45
C THR A 21 -8.23 -11.77 9.90
N GLU A 22 -7.45 -11.74 10.98
CA GLU A 22 -6.80 -10.53 11.48
C GLU A 22 -5.84 -9.92 10.45
N LEU A 23 -5.06 -10.77 9.75
CA LEU A 23 -4.15 -10.35 8.69
C LEU A 23 -4.91 -9.75 7.49
N ALA A 24 -6.05 -10.33 7.11
CA ALA A 24 -6.88 -9.79 6.03
C ALA A 24 -7.42 -8.39 6.39
N VAL A 25 -7.86 -8.20 7.64
CA VAL A 25 -8.31 -6.89 8.13
C VAL A 25 -7.16 -5.89 8.12
N ALA A 26 -5.98 -6.25 8.64
CA ALA A 26 -4.81 -5.38 8.63
C ALA A 26 -4.40 -4.98 7.20
N SER A 27 -4.40 -5.93 6.27
CA SER A 27 -4.09 -5.70 4.86
C SER A 27 -5.06 -4.72 4.21
N LYS A 28 -6.36 -4.84 4.53
CA LYS A 28 -7.38 -3.89 4.07
C LYS A 28 -7.12 -2.48 4.62
N THR A 29 -6.80 -2.36 5.91
CA THR A 29 -6.46 -1.06 6.53
C THR A 29 -5.25 -0.41 5.86
N VAL A 30 -4.18 -1.18 5.61
CA VAL A 30 -2.99 -0.68 4.91
C VAL A 30 -3.33 -0.20 3.51
N SER A 31 -4.16 -0.96 2.76
CA SER A 31 -4.62 -0.55 1.44
C SER A 31 -5.41 0.76 1.49
N THR A 32 -6.32 0.93 2.45
CA THR A 32 -7.09 2.17 2.62
C THR A 32 -6.17 3.36 2.91
N VAL A 33 -5.20 3.19 3.81
CA VAL A 33 -4.25 4.26 4.18
C VAL A 33 -3.35 4.62 2.99
N ALA A 34 -2.92 3.63 2.19
CA ALA A 34 -2.14 3.89 0.98
C ALA A 34 -2.93 4.73 -0.03
N THR A 35 -4.20 4.41 -0.28
CA THR A 35 -5.07 5.21 -1.14
C THR A 35 -5.25 6.64 -0.62
N ALA A 36 -5.47 6.83 0.68
CA ALA A 36 -5.58 8.15 1.27
C ALA A 36 -4.28 8.96 1.13
N LEU A 37 -3.10 8.33 1.23
CA LEU A 37 -1.82 8.98 1.02
C LEU A 37 -1.59 9.37 -0.44
N GLU A 38 -2.02 8.54 -1.40
CA GLU A 38 -1.98 8.87 -2.83
C GLU A 38 -2.87 10.07 -3.16
N GLU A 39 -4.08 10.12 -2.61
CA GLU A 39 -4.99 11.27 -2.74
C GLU A 39 -4.38 12.54 -2.15
N GLU A 40 -3.80 12.47 -0.94
CA GLU A 40 -3.16 13.61 -0.31
C GLU A 40 -1.93 14.10 -1.10
N ALA A 41 -1.11 13.19 -1.62
CA ALA A 41 0.01 13.54 -2.49
C ALA A 41 -0.45 14.25 -3.77
N ALA A 42 -1.57 13.81 -4.37
CA ALA A 42 -2.16 14.47 -5.53
C ALA A 42 -2.72 15.86 -5.20
N ASN A 43 -3.36 16.00 -4.03
CA ASN A 43 -3.85 17.30 -3.55
C ASN A 43 -2.69 18.29 -3.32
N ILE A 44 -1.60 17.84 -2.69
CA ILE A 44 -0.40 18.67 -2.49
C ILE A 44 0.23 19.07 -3.83
N ALA A 45 0.29 18.16 -4.79
CA ALA A 45 0.80 18.47 -6.14
C ALA A 45 -0.05 19.55 -6.84
N LEU A 46 -1.38 19.45 -6.73
CA LEU A 46 -2.32 20.43 -7.29
C LEU A 46 -2.21 21.80 -6.59
N GLU A 47 -2.04 21.82 -5.28
CA GLU A 47 -1.87 23.08 -4.54
C GLU A 47 -0.55 23.76 -4.90
N ASN A 48 0.54 22.99 -5.00
CA ASN A 48 1.83 23.50 -5.45
C ASN A 48 1.79 24.01 -6.89
N SER A 49 1.04 23.35 -7.78
CA SER A 49 0.89 23.81 -9.17
C SER A 49 0.14 25.13 -9.28
N ARG A 50 -0.90 25.32 -8.45
CA ARG A 50 -1.64 26.59 -8.34
C ARG A 50 -0.78 27.71 -7.80
N GLN A 51 0.07 27.45 -6.80
CA GLN A 51 0.94 28.47 -6.20
C GLN A 51 2.06 28.90 -7.13
N TRP A 52 2.61 27.99 -7.94
CA TRP A 52 3.76 28.28 -8.81
C TRP A 52 3.39 28.64 -10.25
N GLY A 53 2.12 28.49 -10.65
CA GLY A 53 1.67 28.75 -12.02
C GLY A 53 2.23 27.77 -13.06
N VAL A 54 2.72 26.61 -12.61
CA VAL A 54 3.28 25.53 -13.42
C VAL A 54 2.53 24.26 -13.07
N ASP A 55 2.07 23.50 -14.07
CA ASP A 55 1.33 22.26 -13.85
C ASP A 55 2.27 21.15 -13.35
N VAL A 56 2.17 20.79 -12.06
CA VAL A 56 3.02 19.79 -11.41
C VAL A 56 2.23 18.48 -11.30
N SER A 57 2.57 17.50 -12.13
CA SER A 57 1.99 16.15 -12.06
C SER A 57 2.96 15.21 -11.33
N VAL A 58 2.58 14.71 -10.15
CA VAL A 58 3.36 13.73 -9.38
C VAL A 58 2.80 12.33 -9.64
N ALA A 59 3.54 11.52 -10.40
CA ALA A 59 3.22 10.11 -10.56
C ALA A 59 3.74 9.30 -9.36
N VAL A 60 2.88 9.07 -8.37
CA VAL A 60 3.18 8.12 -7.27
C VAL A 60 2.77 6.72 -7.75
N ARG A 61 3.73 5.79 -7.84
CA ARG A 61 3.46 4.38 -8.12
C ARG A 61 3.51 3.59 -6.82
N ALA A 62 2.36 3.18 -6.27
CA ALA A 62 2.31 2.03 -5.36
C ALA A 62 2.43 0.74 -6.19
N GLY A 63 3.66 0.34 -6.50
CA GLY A 63 3.93 -0.88 -7.26
C GLY A 63 5.11 -1.64 -6.68
N HIS A 64 5.02 -2.97 -6.69
CA HIS A 64 6.04 -3.90 -6.23
C HIS A 64 7.42 -3.52 -6.78
N TYR A 65 8.40 -3.40 -5.89
CA TYR A 65 9.81 -3.15 -6.22
C TYR A 65 10.29 -4.13 -7.30
N GLY A 66 10.80 -3.59 -8.41
CA GLY A 66 11.58 -4.38 -9.38
C GLY A 66 11.02 -4.47 -10.80
N ALA A 67 10.71 -3.35 -11.44
CA ALA A 67 10.61 -3.31 -12.90
C ALA A 67 11.35 -2.08 -13.42
N GLY A 68 12.67 -2.23 -13.59
CA GLY A 68 13.51 -1.27 -14.31
C GLY A 68 13.09 -1.23 -15.78
N GLY A 69 12.65 -0.05 -16.22
CA GLY A 69 12.30 0.29 -17.59
C GLY A 69 12.39 1.82 -17.77
N PRO A 70 12.66 2.31 -18.98
CA PRO A 70 13.54 3.47 -19.23
C PRO A 70 12.96 4.77 -18.71
N HIS A 71 13.77 5.45 -17.89
CA HIS A 71 13.69 6.85 -17.44
C HIS A 71 12.36 7.57 -17.68
N SER A 72 11.47 7.56 -16.69
CA SER A 72 10.39 8.54 -16.59
C SER A 72 10.98 9.89 -16.19
N VAL A 73 11.45 10.64 -17.19
CA VAL A 73 11.91 12.03 -17.05
C VAL A 73 10.73 12.93 -16.71
N VAL A 74 10.90 13.78 -15.69
CA VAL A 74 9.97 14.86 -15.38
C VAL A 74 10.21 15.98 -16.40
N GLU A 75 9.31 16.12 -17.38
CA GLU A 75 9.32 17.29 -18.27
C GLU A 75 8.61 18.46 -17.60
N VAL A 76 9.39 19.47 -17.19
CA VAL A 76 8.86 20.79 -16.84
C VAL A 76 8.69 21.58 -18.14
N ARG A 77 7.45 21.82 -18.58
CA ARG A 77 7.17 22.73 -19.69
C ARG A 77 6.73 24.08 -19.15
N LYS A 78 7.33 25.14 -19.72
CA LYS A 78 7.05 26.54 -19.42
C LYS A 78 5.97 27.08 -20.36
#